data_AF-A0A1X1MNQ8-F1
#
_entry.id   AF-A0A1X1MNQ8-F1
#
_cell.length_a   1.000
_cell.length_b   1.000
_cell.length_c   1.000
_cell.angle_alpha   90.00
_cell.angle_beta   90.00
_cell.angle_gamma   90.00
#
_symmetry.space_group_name_H-M   'P 1'
#
loop_
_entity.id
_entity.type
_entity.pdbx_description
1 polymer ?
#
loop_
_entity_poly.entity_id
_entity_poly.type
_entity_poly.pdbx_seq_one_letter_code
_entity_poly.pdbx_strand_id
1 'polypeptide(L)'
;MSFLADEVILYRRTGNRRENFTLAHELGHWLVDKTDVVYDTLAQYDGAAKMLESVCDRIARVLLLPDKRVSDILGGAPVEASHVMALYRDTSASLHACTIALKDRFPGLGAVVVLDRAEGTVRYASVRPDDECGWPIVYPWRGQAIPPGHPLRNVRPGGTLRLRTFWENMWGQRDDFYVDAIGYSTSIIAVFSADDLWQAERFHPSSTREFDQRPELEVRCCGQVHTIRGWPCSTCGEGYCPKCGRCRCDRHTAAEKLCAGSCYMRYLPHLLVNGLCENCR
;
A
#
# COMPACT_ATOMS: atom_id res chain seq x y z
N MET A 1 15.94 -17.84 6.11
CA MET A 1 17.10 -18.22 6.96
C MET A 1 17.26 -17.12 7.99
N SER A 2 16.75 -17.32 9.20
CA SER A 2 17.15 -16.59 10.40
C SER A 2 16.34 -17.13 11.59
N PHE A 3 16.96 -18.11 12.24
CA PHE A 3 17.02 -18.37 13.67
C PHE A 3 17.86 -19.65 13.74
N LEU A 4 19.16 -19.50 13.93
CA LEU A 4 20.03 -20.65 14.21
C LEU A 4 19.93 -20.90 15.72
N ALA A 5 19.99 -22.16 16.13
CA ALA A 5 19.74 -22.68 17.47
C ALA A 5 20.57 -22.04 18.62
N ASP A 6 21.41 -21.06 18.33
CA ASP A 6 22.43 -20.48 19.21
C ASP A 6 22.06 -19.08 19.74
N GLU A 7 20.79 -18.64 19.64
CA GLU A 7 20.32 -17.32 20.09
C GLU A 7 21.00 -16.12 19.36
N VAL A 8 21.46 -16.33 18.12
CA VAL A 8 22.13 -15.32 17.29
C VAL A 8 21.24 -14.84 16.14
N ILE A 9 21.10 -13.51 16.00
CA ILE A 9 20.43 -12.88 14.86
C ILE A 9 21.48 -12.42 13.84
N LEU A 10 21.37 -12.94 12.61
CA LEU A 10 22.19 -12.51 11.49
C LEU A 10 21.44 -11.44 10.68
N TYR A 11 22.04 -10.28 10.50
CA TYR A 11 21.45 -9.22 9.67
C TYR A 11 22.49 -8.59 8.76
N ARG A 12 22.03 -8.11 7.60
CA ARG A 12 22.87 -7.34 6.68
C ARG A 12 22.88 -5.88 7.13
N ARG A 13 24.04 -5.38 7.54
CA ARG A 13 24.22 -3.95 7.83
C ARG A 13 23.94 -3.13 6.58
N THR A 14 23.01 -2.18 6.68
CA THR A 14 22.62 -1.30 5.56
C THR A 14 23.01 0.16 5.80
N GLY A 15 23.49 0.49 7.00
CA GLY A 15 23.86 1.86 7.38
C GLY A 15 22.66 2.79 7.51
N ASN A 16 21.44 2.23 7.52
CA ASN A 16 20.20 2.97 7.72
C ASN A 16 19.23 2.15 8.56
N ARG A 17 18.16 2.79 9.04
CA ARG A 17 17.20 2.20 9.98
C ARG A 17 16.32 1.08 9.41
N ARG A 18 16.49 0.67 8.15
CA ARG A 18 15.87 -0.57 7.64
C ARG A 18 16.40 -1.80 8.36
N GLU A 19 17.65 -1.78 8.83
CA GLU A 19 18.19 -2.88 9.61
C GLU A 19 17.44 -3.08 10.93
N ASN A 20 16.87 -2.02 11.50
CA ASN A 20 16.01 -2.12 12.69
C ASN A 20 14.75 -2.95 12.41
N PHE A 21 14.19 -2.86 11.20
CA PHE A 21 13.05 -3.69 10.81
C PHE A 21 13.43 -5.16 10.76
N THR A 22 14.56 -5.48 10.11
CA THR A 22 15.09 -6.85 10.10
C THR A 22 15.31 -7.37 11.52
N LEU A 23 16.01 -6.62 12.37
CA LEU A 23 16.25 -7.04 13.77
C LEU A 23 14.95 -7.25 14.55
N ALA A 24 13.97 -6.36 14.40
CA ALA A 24 12.68 -6.48 15.09
C ALA A 24 11.81 -7.63 14.52
N HIS A 25 11.94 -7.94 13.22
CA HIS A 25 11.30 -9.08 12.57
C HIS A 25 11.83 -10.40 13.12
N GLU A 26 13.15 -10.51 13.24
CA GLU A 26 13.79 -11.69 13.81
C GLU A 26 13.50 -11.85 15.29
N LEU A 27 13.46 -10.74 16.05
CA LEU A 27 12.94 -10.77 17.42
C LEU A 27 11.48 -11.25 17.47
N GLY A 28 10.67 -10.91 16.47
CA GLY A 28 9.31 -11.43 16.30
C GLY A 28 9.28 -12.95 16.17
N HIS A 29 10.16 -13.54 15.35
CA HIS A 29 10.28 -15.00 15.24
C HIS A 29 10.59 -15.65 16.59
N TRP A 30 11.54 -15.08 17.35
CA TRP A 30 11.87 -15.56 18.68
C TRP A 30 10.67 -15.49 19.64
N LEU A 31 9.97 -14.36 19.67
CA LEU A 31 8.82 -14.16 20.57
C LEU A 31 7.69 -15.16 20.27
N VAL A 32 7.43 -15.43 18.98
CA VAL A 32 6.42 -16.42 18.57
C VAL A 32 6.84 -17.83 18.96
N ASP A 33 8.11 -18.20 18.77
CA ASP A 33 8.66 -19.49 19.19
C ASP A 33 8.56 -19.72 20.71
N LYS A 34 8.66 -18.65 21.52
CA LYS A 34 8.51 -18.73 22.99
C LYS A 34 7.07 -18.65 23.48
N THR A 35 6.08 -18.54 22.59
CA THR A 35 4.68 -18.39 22.97
C THR A 35 3.86 -19.54 22.40
N ASP A 36 3.78 -20.64 23.14
CA ASP A 36 3.10 -21.90 22.74
C ASP A 36 1.70 -21.64 22.15
N VAL A 37 0.89 -20.80 22.78
CA VAL A 37 -0.47 -20.48 22.31
C VAL A 37 -0.46 -19.91 20.90
N VAL A 38 0.48 -19.01 20.58
CA VAL A 38 0.57 -18.40 19.24
C VAL A 38 1.11 -19.41 18.24
N TYR A 39 2.15 -20.16 18.62
CA TYR A 39 2.75 -21.18 17.77
C TYR A 39 1.76 -22.29 17.39
N ASP A 40 1.06 -22.86 18.38
CA ASP A 40 0.05 -23.90 18.21
C ASP A 40 -1.13 -23.39 17.37
N THR A 41 -1.53 -22.12 17.57
CA THR A 41 -2.57 -21.50 16.76
C THR A 41 -2.13 -21.38 15.30
N LEU A 42 -0.90 -20.95 15.03
CA LEU A 42 -0.37 -20.83 13.66
C LEU A 42 -0.29 -22.19 12.97
N ALA A 43 0.08 -23.25 13.70
CA ALA A 43 0.18 -24.61 13.17
C ALA A 43 -1.15 -25.18 12.65
N GLN A 44 -2.29 -24.61 13.06
CA GLN A 44 -3.63 -25.02 12.62
C GLN A 44 -4.06 -24.42 11.26
N TYR A 45 -3.31 -23.45 10.73
CA TYR A 45 -3.65 -22.78 9.47
C TYR A 45 -2.90 -23.35 8.26
N ASP A 46 -3.64 -23.57 7.17
CA ASP A 46 -3.04 -23.77 5.85
C ASP A 46 -2.20 -22.55 5.48
N GLY A 47 -0.90 -22.75 5.23
CA GLY A 47 0.04 -21.66 4.97
C GLY A 47 0.61 -20.99 6.22
N ALA A 48 0.68 -21.71 7.35
CA ALA A 48 1.27 -21.27 8.62
C ALA A 48 2.56 -20.44 8.47
N ALA A 49 3.49 -20.84 7.59
CA ALA A 49 4.73 -20.11 7.35
C ALA A 49 4.49 -18.66 6.87
N LYS A 50 3.56 -18.45 5.93
CA LYS A 50 3.24 -17.10 5.45
C LYS A 50 2.54 -16.26 6.53
N MET A 51 1.73 -16.90 7.35
CA MET A 51 1.08 -16.24 8.48
C MET A 51 2.09 -15.84 9.56
N LEU A 52 3.06 -16.71 9.86
CA LEU A 52 4.17 -16.43 10.76
C LEU A 52 4.94 -15.18 10.31
N GLU A 53 5.35 -15.10 9.04
CA GLU A 53 6.02 -13.91 8.49
C GLU A 53 5.16 -12.65 8.68
N SER A 54 3.85 -12.74 8.43
CA SER A 54 2.92 -11.62 8.59
C SER A 54 2.78 -11.18 10.06
N VAL A 55 2.83 -12.13 11.00
CA VAL A 55 2.84 -11.85 12.45
C VAL A 55 4.15 -11.18 12.86
N CYS A 56 5.29 -11.68 12.39
CA CYS A 56 6.60 -11.08 12.63
C CYS A 56 6.69 -9.66 12.08
N ASP A 57 6.22 -9.42 10.86
CA ASP A 57 6.12 -8.08 10.24
C ASP A 57 5.29 -7.13 11.13
N ARG A 58 4.16 -7.63 11.67
CA ARG A 58 3.28 -6.86 12.56
C ARG A 58 3.96 -6.55 13.89
N ILE A 59 4.64 -7.51 14.49
CA ILE A 59 5.42 -7.30 15.72
C ILE A 59 6.50 -6.24 15.48
N ALA A 60 7.28 -6.37 14.40
CA ALA A 60 8.31 -5.40 14.03
C ALA A 60 7.74 -3.99 13.86
N ARG A 61 6.60 -3.86 13.18
CA ARG A 61 5.88 -2.57 13.02
C ARG A 61 5.49 -1.97 14.37
N VAL A 62 4.88 -2.77 15.26
CA VAL A 62 4.43 -2.29 16.57
C VAL A 62 5.62 -1.88 17.46
N LEU A 63 6.72 -2.62 17.42
CA LEU A 63 7.93 -2.31 18.19
C LEU A 63 8.60 -1.02 17.72
N LEU A 64 8.72 -0.84 16.40
CA LEU A 64 9.44 0.31 15.83
C LEU A 64 8.58 1.56 15.71
N LEU A 65 7.28 1.40 15.54
CA LEU A 65 6.35 2.49 15.30
C LEU A 65 4.98 2.22 15.97
N PRO A 66 4.89 2.33 17.31
CA PRO A 66 3.65 2.05 18.01
C PRO A 66 2.50 2.98 17.58
N ASP A 67 1.29 2.45 17.40
CA ASP A 67 0.13 3.24 16.98
C ASP A 67 -0.17 4.42 17.92
N LYS A 68 0.03 4.24 19.23
CA LYS A 68 -0.09 5.31 20.21
C LYS A 68 0.85 6.48 19.89
N ARG A 69 2.09 6.21 19.50
CA ARG A 69 3.04 7.27 19.11
C ARG A 69 2.62 7.99 17.83
N VAL A 70 2.09 7.24 16.86
CA VAL A 70 1.52 7.83 15.64
C VAL A 70 0.36 8.78 15.98
N SER A 71 -0.56 8.33 16.85
CA SER A 71 -1.68 9.14 17.32
C SER A 71 -1.24 10.36 18.14
N ASP A 72 -0.28 10.21 19.06
CA ASP A 72 0.25 11.30 19.88
C ASP A 72 0.87 12.40 19.01
N ILE A 73 1.64 12.02 17.97
CA ILE A 73 2.28 12.96 17.04
C ILE A 73 1.27 13.67 16.15
N LEU A 74 0.25 12.96 15.67
CA LEU A 74 -0.81 13.57 14.85
C LEU A 74 -1.67 14.52 15.69
N GLY A 75 -1.96 14.19 16.95
CA GLY A 75 -2.81 15.01 17.82
C GLY A 75 -4.22 15.26 17.27
N GLY A 76 -4.70 14.39 16.36
CA GLY A 76 -5.96 14.58 15.63
C GLY A 76 -5.89 15.56 14.44
N ALA A 77 -4.73 16.16 14.18
CA ALA A 77 -4.51 17.01 13.01
C ALA A 77 -4.42 16.18 11.71
N PRO A 78 -4.70 16.79 10.55
CA PRO A 78 -4.44 16.16 9.27
C PRO A 78 -2.96 15.81 9.07
N VAL A 79 -2.70 14.78 8.27
CA VAL A 79 -1.32 14.35 7.96
C VAL A 79 -0.54 15.50 7.30
N GLU A 80 0.73 15.67 7.67
CA GLU A 80 1.63 16.72 7.17
C GLU A 80 3.03 16.12 7.01
N ALA A 81 3.89 16.75 6.20
CA ALA A 81 5.28 16.32 6.04
C ALA A 81 6.07 16.46 7.35
N SER A 82 5.68 17.40 8.22
CA SER A 82 6.21 17.57 9.58
C SER A 82 6.01 16.31 10.44
N HIS A 83 4.84 15.66 10.34
CA HIS A 83 4.51 14.44 11.09
C HIS A 83 5.41 13.26 10.71
N VAL A 84 5.77 13.12 9.42
CA VAL A 84 6.73 12.09 8.97
C VAL A 84 8.08 12.30 9.64
N MET A 85 8.53 13.56 9.72
CA MET A 85 9.81 13.92 10.32
C MET A 85 9.80 13.76 11.84
N ALA A 86 8.68 14.09 12.50
CA ALA A 86 8.49 13.83 13.92
C ALA A 86 8.57 12.33 14.21
N LEU A 87 7.83 11.48 13.48
CA LEU A 87 7.92 10.03 13.61
C LEU A 87 9.34 9.51 13.37
N TYR A 88 10.01 9.99 12.32
CA TYR A 88 11.38 9.60 12.05
C TYR A 88 12.35 10.06 13.13
N ARG A 89 12.13 11.19 13.80
CA ARG A 89 13.02 11.63 14.89
C ARG A 89 12.77 10.88 16.18
N ASP A 90 11.50 10.63 16.50
CA ASP A 90 11.06 10.15 17.81
C ASP A 90 11.00 8.62 17.92
N THR A 91 11.23 7.93 16.81
CA THR A 91 11.20 6.46 16.75
C THR A 91 12.45 5.89 16.09
N SER A 92 12.65 4.58 16.24
CA SER A 92 13.70 3.83 15.54
C SER A 92 13.30 3.42 14.12
N ALA A 93 12.14 3.87 13.63
CA ALA A 93 11.65 3.50 12.31
C ALA A 93 12.42 4.20 11.18
N SER A 94 12.40 3.58 9.99
CA SER A 94 12.91 4.20 8.76
C SER A 94 11.91 5.23 8.20
N LEU A 95 12.38 6.15 7.35
CA LEU A 95 11.48 7.08 6.65
C LEU A 95 10.36 6.36 5.88
N HIS A 96 10.69 5.24 5.24
CA HIS A 96 9.71 4.42 4.52
C HIS A 96 8.63 3.83 5.44
N ALA A 97 9.03 3.35 6.62
CA ALA A 97 8.06 2.86 7.61
C ALA A 97 7.15 3.99 8.13
N CYS A 98 7.71 5.19 8.32
CA CYS A 98 6.93 6.37 8.71
C CYS A 98 5.91 6.78 7.64
N THR A 99 6.27 6.69 6.34
CA THR A 99 5.31 6.99 5.25
C THR A 99 4.16 6.01 5.21
N ILE A 100 4.44 4.71 5.38
CA ILE A 100 3.42 3.65 5.40
C ILE A 100 2.43 3.89 6.54
N ALA A 101 2.92 4.19 7.73
CA ALA A 101 2.05 4.32 8.91
C ALA A 101 1.10 5.52 8.87
N LEU A 102 1.43 6.56 8.10
CA LEU A 102 0.60 7.73 7.94
C LEU A 102 -0.41 7.61 6.80
N LYS A 103 -0.23 6.68 5.85
CA LYS A 103 -1.14 6.54 4.69
C LYS A 103 -2.59 6.24 5.13
N ASP A 104 -2.77 5.42 6.16
CA ASP A 104 -4.11 5.01 6.61
C ASP A 104 -4.84 6.09 7.41
N ARG A 105 -4.22 7.28 7.54
CA ARG A 105 -4.77 8.44 8.26
C ARG A 105 -5.37 9.48 7.33
N PHE A 106 -5.28 9.31 6.01
CA PHE A 106 -5.97 10.18 5.05
C PHE A 106 -7.49 9.87 5.04
N PRO A 107 -8.35 10.90 5.05
CA PRO A 107 -9.79 10.72 4.92
C PRO A 107 -10.22 10.31 3.50
N GLY A 108 -9.39 10.59 2.49
CA GLY A 108 -9.66 10.31 1.07
C GLY A 108 -8.39 9.96 0.30
N LEU A 109 -8.35 10.32 -0.98
CA LEU A 109 -7.19 10.11 -1.84
C LEU A 109 -6.01 10.97 -1.35
N GLY A 110 -4.90 10.33 -1.01
CA GLY A 110 -3.70 11.01 -0.52
C GLY A 110 -2.49 10.10 -0.47
N ALA A 111 -1.32 10.66 -0.18
CA ALA A 111 -0.12 9.87 0.04
C ALA A 111 0.96 10.65 0.75
N VAL A 112 1.87 9.86 1.30
CA VAL A 112 3.15 10.34 1.79
C VAL A 112 4.24 9.86 0.82
N VAL A 113 5.07 10.81 0.39
CA VAL A 113 6.09 10.62 -0.63
C VAL A 113 7.44 11.08 -0.10
N VAL A 114 8.47 10.29 -0.34
CA VAL A 114 9.87 10.69 -0.12
C VAL A 114 10.55 10.77 -1.47
N LEU A 115 11.02 11.96 -1.83
CA LEU A 115 11.76 12.22 -3.04
C LEU A 115 13.27 12.20 -2.76
N ASP A 116 14.04 11.66 -3.68
CA ASP A 116 15.47 11.87 -3.77
C ASP A 116 15.74 13.22 -4.43
N ARG A 117 16.47 14.10 -3.75
CA ARG A 117 16.77 15.45 -4.24
C ARG A 117 17.84 15.44 -5.34
N ALA A 118 18.81 14.53 -5.26
CA ALA A 118 19.91 14.46 -6.20
C ALA A 118 19.45 13.86 -7.54
N GLU A 119 18.68 12.78 -7.49
CA GLU A 119 18.12 12.13 -8.68
C GLU A 119 16.86 12.85 -9.18
N GLY A 120 16.16 13.58 -8.30
CA GLY A 120 14.88 14.20 -8.63
C GLY A 120 13.79 13.15 -8.87
N THR A 121 13.83 12.03 -8.14
CA THR A 121 12.94 10.88 -8.32
C THR A 121 12.18 10.55 -7.04
N VAL A 122 11.03 9.88 -7.17
CA VAL A 122 10.28 9.34 -6.04
C VAL A 122 10.98 8.10 -5.50
N ARG A 123 11.57 8.21 -4.31
CA ARG A 123 12.21 7.09 -3.61
C ARG A 123 11.19 6.16 -2.95
N TYR A 124 10.22 6.74 -2.24
CA TYR A 124 9.12 6.03 -1.57
C TYR A 124 7.79 6.73 -1.82
N ALA A 125 6.73 5.94 -1.95
CA ALA A 125 5.36 6.42 -2.04
C ALA A 125 4.45 5.49 -1.23
N SER A 126 3.58 6.04 -0.41
CA SER A 126 2.57 5.31 0.36
C SER A 126 1.22 5.98 0.16
N VAL A 127 0.40 5.41 -0.73
CA VAL A 127 -0.86 6.00 -1.20
C VAL A 127 -2.07 5.39 -0.49
N ARG A 128 -3.08 6.24 -0.30
CA ARG A 128 -4.44 5.93 0.12
C ARG A 128 -5.39 6.39 -1.00
N PRO A 129 -6.38 5.59 -1.40
CA PRO A 129 -6.53 4.21 -0.98
C PRO A 129 -5.42 3.32 -1.57
N ASP A 130 -5.23 2.14 -0.98
CA ASP A 130 -4.25 1.17 -1.43
C ASP A 130 -4.68 0.48 -2.73
N ASP A 131 -3.84 -0.45 -3.21
CA ASP A 131 -4.15 -1.32 -4.35
C ASP A 131 -5.53 -1.95 -4.23
N GLU A 132 -5.98 -2.17 -2.99
CA GLU A 132 -7.23 -2.83 -2.78
C GLU A 132 -8.46 -2.03 -3.24
N CYS A 133 -8.39 -0.70 -3.27
CA CYS A 133 -9.54 0.09 -3.71
C CYS A 133 -9.42 0.60 -5.15
N GLY A 134 -8.42 0.11 -5.91
CA GLY A 134 -8.06 0.62 -7.23
C GLY A 134 -7.16 1.86 -7.12
N TRP A 135 -5.98 1.82 -7.74
CA TRP A 135 -5.05 2.94 -7.67
C TRP A 135 -5.53 4.15 -8.49
N PRO A 136 -5.22 5.38 -8.05
CA PRO A 136 -5.31 6.57 -8.90
C PRO A 136 -4.40 6.43 -10.13
N ILE A 137 -4.81 6.94 -11.30
CA ILE A 137 -3.98 6.87 -12.51
C ILE A 137 -2.80 7.86 -12.44
N VAL A 138 -3.06 9.07 -11.94
CA VAL A 138 -2.05 10.13 -11.78
C VAL A 138 -1.65 10.23 -10.33
N TYR A 139 -0.42 9.82 -10.03
CA TYR A 139 0.12 9.81 -8.68
C TYR A 139 1.65 9.78 -8.68
N PRO A 140 2.36 10.35 -7.67
CA PRO A 140 3.80 10.20 -7.48
C PRO A 140 4.22 8.78 -7.14
N TRP A 141 4.23 7.90 -8.15
CA TRP A 141 4.67 6.52 -8.00
C TRP A 141 6.17 6.43 -7.78
N ARG A 142 6.59 5.43 -7.00
CA ARG A 142 8.02 5.10 -6.82
C ARG A 142 8.72 4.96 -8.17
N GLY A 143 9.88 5.62 -8.29
CA GLY A 143 10.72 5.63 -9.49
C GLY A 143 10.37 6.75 -10.48
N GLN A 144 9.24 7.44 -10.35
CA GLN A 144 8.93 8.57 -11.23
C GLN A 144 9.83 9.77 -10.95
N ALA A 145 10.21 10.49 -11.99
CA ALA A 145 10.87 11.78 -11.87
C ALA A 145 9.87 12.86 -11.42
N ILE A 146 10.34 13.85 -10.66
CA ILE A 146 9.54 15.03 -10.34
C ILE A 146 9.26 15.79 -11.65
N PRO A 147 7.97 16.01 -12.01
CA PRO A 147 7.61 16.64 -13.28
C PRO A 147 8.32 17.98 -13.52
N PRO A 148 8.65 18.32 -14.78
CA PRO A 148 9.19 19.63 -15.12
C PRO A 148 8.27 20.75 -14.61
N GLY A 149 8.85 21.81 -14.05
CA GLY A 149 8.09 22.95 -13.50
C GLY A 149 7.38 22.68 -12.16
N HIS A 150 7.42 21.45 -11.63
CA HIS A 150 6.79 21.15 -10.35
C HIS A 150 7.50 21.89 -9.18
N PRO A 151 6.77 22.62 -8.30
CA PRO A 151 7.32 23.42 -7.20
C PRO A 151 8.25 22.67 -6.24
N LEU A 152 7.99 21.39 -5.97
CA LEU A 152 8.88 20.51 -5.19
C LEU A 152 10.34 20.52 -5.63
N ARG A 153 10.64 20.74 -6.92
CA ARG A 153 12.04 20.87 -7.40
C ARG A 153 12.82 21.98 -6.70
N ASN A 154 12.13 22.99 -6.18
CA ASN A 154 12.72 24.18 -5.58
C ASN A 154 12.79 24.13 -4.04
N VAL A 155 12.25 23.07 -3.42
CA VAL A 155 12.23 22.94 -1.96
C VAL A 155 13.63 22.60 -1.44
N ARG A 156 14.31 23.57 -0.83
CA ARG A 156 15.66 23.42 -0.27
C ARG A 156 15.65 22.69 1.09
N PRO A 157 16.78 22.13 1.56
CA PRO A 157 16.87 21.61 2.93
C PRO A 157 16.44 22.67 3.95
N GLY A 158 15.56 22.32 4.89
CA GLY A 158 14.97 23.24 5.86
C GLY A 158 13.81 24.10 5.32
N GLY A 159 13.62 24.14 3.99
CA GLY A 159 12.49 24.82 3.38
C GLY A 159 11.19 24.04 3.51
N THR A 160 10.09 24.77 3.56
CA THR A 160 8.73 24.22 3.58
C THR A 160 7.94 24.72 2.37
N LEU A 161 6.88 23.99 2.02
CA LEU A 161 6.00 24.30 0.90
C LEU A 161 4.60 23.83 1.25
N ARG A 162 3.60 24.70 1.08
CA ARG A 162 2.19 24.34 1.19
C ARG A 162 1.40 25.07 0.11
N LEU A 163 0.89 24.35 -0.88
CA LEU A 163 0.06 24.90 -1.95
C LEU A 163 -0.73 23.82 -2.69
N ARG A 164 -1.69 24.25 -3.51
CA ARG A 164 -2.21 23.45 -4.61
C ARG A 164 -1.20 23.44 -5.76
N THR A 165 -0.85 22.25 -6.24
CA THR A 165 0.02 22.04 -7.41
C THR A 165 -0.42 20.78 -8.13
N PHE A 166 0.28 20.36 -9.17
CA PHE A 166 -0.06 19.21 -9.97
C PHE A 166 0.91 18.06 -9.78
N TRP A 167 0.49 16.84 -10.08
CA TRP A 167 1.39 15.76 -10.48
C TRP A 167 1.10 15.36 -11.93
N GLU A 168 2.12 14.91 -12.64
CA GLU A 168 2.01 14.44 -14.01
C GLU A 168 2.64 13.05 -14.12
N ASN A 169 1.93 12.11 -14.74
CA ASN A 169 2.46 10.77 -14.98
C ASN A 169 3.29 10.70 -16.27
N MET A 170 3.90 9.54 -16.54
CA MET A 170 4.78 9.37 -17.71
C MET A 170 4.07 9.50 -19.06
N TRP A 171 2.74 9.50 -19.08
CA TRP A 171 1.91 9.65 -20.28
C TRP A 171 1.37 11.07 -20.45
N GLY A 172 1.83 12.03 -19.63
CA GLY A 172 1.43 13.43 -19.69
C GLY A 172 0.03 13.71 -19.10
N GLN A 173 -0.59 12.73 -18.43
CA GLN A 173 -1.84 12.97 -17.71
C GLN A 173 -1.53 13.67 -16.40
N ARG A 174 -2.32 14.69 -16.09
CA ARG A 174 -2.10 15.62 -14.98
C ARG A 174 -3.33 15.72 -14.10
N ASP A 175 -3.10 15.66 -12.79
CA ASP A 175 -4.09 15.91 -11.75
C ASP A 175 -3.53 16.92 -10.75
N ASP A 176 -4.39 17.76 -10.19
CA ASP A 176 -4.03 18.68 -9.12
C ASP A 176 -4.03 17.97 -7.76
N PHE A 177 -3.26 18.45 -6.80
CA PHE A 177 -3.19 18.01 -5.42
C PHE A 177 -2.90 19.19 -4.53
N TYR A 178 -3.45 19.18 -3.33
CA TYR A 178 -2.91 19.96 -2.23
C TYR A 178 -1.65 19.26 -1.76
N VAL A 179 -0.54 20.00 -1.66
CA VAL A 179 0.76 19.46 -1.27
C VAL A 179 1.32 20.23 -0.08
N ASP A 180 1.69 19.50 0.96
CA ASP A 180 2.51 19.96 2.08
C ASP A 180 3.88 19.27 2.03
N ALA A 181 4.98 20.01 2.10
CA ALA A 181 6.30 19.42 1.96
C ALA A 181 7.38 20.12 2.80
N ILE A 182 8.39 19.33 3.17
CA ILE A 182 9.58 19.77 3.90
C ILE A 182 10.82 19.20 3.22
N GLY A 183 11.82 20.05 2.97
CA GLY A 183 13.14 19.61 2.55
C GLY A 183 13.97 19.12 3.74
N TYR A 184 14.51 17.91 3.65
CA TYR A 184 15.35 17.31 4.69
C TYR A 184 16.61 16.65 4.09
N SER A 185 17.79 17.23 4.36
CA SER A 185 19.08 16.72 3.86
C SER A 185 19.02 16.43 2.34
N THR A 186 19.23 15.19 1.89
CA THR A 186 19.16 14.76 0.49
C THR A 186 17.77 14.35 0.01
N SER A 187 16.73 14.58 0.82
CA SER A 187 15.36 14.18 0.51
C SER A 187 14.36 15.32 0.63
N ILE A 188 13.24 15.20 -0.06
CA ILE A 188 12.05 16.04 0.17
C ILE A 188 10.95 15.10 0.64
N ILE A 189 10.35 15.41 1.77
CA ILE A 189 9.15 14.72 2.24
C ILE A 189 7.97 15.55 1.77
N ALA A 190 7.05 14.92 1.06
CA ALA A 190 5.85 15.57 0.57
C ALA A 190 4.61 14.73 0.90
N VAL A 191 3.56 15.41 1.34
CA VAL A 191 2.24 14.86 1.54
C VAL A 191 1.33 15.43 0.46
N PHE A 192 0.71 14.55 -0.31
CA PHE A 192 -0.25 14.87 -1.34
C PHE A 192 -1.65 14.53 -0.83
N SER A 193 -2.61 15.43 -1.00
CA SER A 193 -4.00 15.22 -0.67
C SER A 193 -4.89 15.68 -1.81
N ALA A 194 -5.96 14.92 -2.06
CA ALA A 194 -6.97 15.32 -3.02
C ALA A 194 -7.79 16.52 -2.54
N ASP A 195 -8.06 16.54 -1.23
CA ASP A 195 -8.79 17.57 -0.52
C ASP A 195 -7.85 18.57 0.15
N ASP A 196 -8.31 19.80 0.36
CA ASP A 196 -7.54 20.83 1.06
C ASP A 196 -7.61 20.65 2.58
N LEU A 197 -6.83 19.68 3.07
CA LEU A 197 -6.78 19.36 4.50
C LEU A 197 -6.20 20.50 5.34
N TRP A 198 -5.45 21.42 4.72
CA TRP A 198 -4.65 22.42 5.42
C TRP A 198 -5.12 23.86 5.18
N GLN A 199 -6.25 24.03 4.48
CA GLN A 199 -6.76 25.35 4.09
C GLN A 199 -5.70 26.17 3.33
N ALA A 200 -4.96 25.50 2.44
CA ALA A 200 -3.95 26.12 1.60
C ALA A 200 -4.56 27.15 0.63
N GLU A 201 -5.83 26.99 0.27
CA GLU A 201 -6.58 27.95 -0.54
C GLU A 201 -7.83 28.47 0.18
N ARG A 202 -8.22 29.71 -0.11
CA ARG A 202 -9.51 30.29 0.35
C ARG A 202 -10.69 29.92 -0.54
N PHE A 203 -10.41 29.55 -1.79
CA PHE A 203 -11.39 29.20 -2.80
C PHE A 203 -11.06 27.83 -3.37
N HIS A 204 -12.00 26.91 -3.27
CA HIS A 204 -11.86 25.52 -3.69
C HIS A 204 -12.71 25.29 -4.93
N PRO A 205 -12.17 25.51 -6.15
CA PRO A 205 -12.92 25.16 -7.34
C PRO A 205 -13.14 23.64 -7.36
N SER A 206 -14.38 23.22 -7.59
CA SER A 206 -14.74 21.80 -7.69
C SER A 206 -14.00 21.16 -8.86
N SER A 207 -12.94 20.41 -8.57
CA SER A 207 -12.28 19.54 -9.54
C SER A 207 -12.69 18.11 -9.26
N THR A 208 -13.49 17.52 -10.15
CA THR A 208 -13.83 16.10 -10.09
C THR A 208 -12.75 15.30 -10.80
N ARG A 209 -11.94 14.53 -10.06
CA ARG A 209 -10.89 13.69 -10.64
C ARG A 209 -11.52 12.47 -11.30
N GLU A 210 -10.78 11.79 -12.17
CA GLU A 210 -11.23 10.49 -12.71
C GLU A 210 -11.48 9.49 -11.57
N PHE A 211 -10.61 9.47 -10.56
CA PHE A 211 -10.79 8.61 -9.39
C PHE A 211 -12.11 8.86 -8.66
N ASP A 212 -12.52 10.12 -8.56
CA ASP A 212 -13.75 10.52 -7.85
C ASP A 212 -15.02 10.10 -8.61
N GLN A 213 -14.92 9.87 -9.92
CA GLN A 213 -16.03 9.47 -10.80
C GLN A 213 -16.28 7.96 -10.80
N ARG A 214 -15.35 7.17 -10.27
CA ARG A 214 -15.48 5.71 -10.20
C ARG A 214 -16.54 5.31 -9.18
N PRO A 215 -17.41 4.33 -9.49
CA PRO A 215 -18.38 3.83 -8.53
C PRO A 215 -17.70 3.07 -7.40
N GLU A 216 -18.30 3.13 -6.21
CA GLU A 216 -17.97 2.20 -5.13
C GLU A 216 -18.64 0.86 -5.38
N LEU A 217 -17.85 -0.21 -5.30
CA LEU A 217 -18.25 -1.57 -5.58
C LEU A 217 -17.87 -2.48 -4.42
N GLU A 218 -18.76 -3.38 -4.03
CA GLU A 218 -18.43 -4.47 -3.10
C GLU A 218 -17.95 -5.69 -3.90
N VAL A 219 -16.76 -6.21 -3.58
CA VAL A 219 -16.18 -7.40 -4.21
C VAL A 219 -15.97 -8.50 -3.17
N ARG A 220 -16.63 -9.64 -3.38
CA ARG A 220 -16.39 -10.86 -2.59
C ARG A 220 -15.42 -11.78 -3.32
N CYS A 221 -14.21 -11.94 -2.78
CA CYS A 221 -13.16 -12.76 -3.38
C CYS A 221 -12.08 -13.15 -2.35
N CYS A 222 -11.34 -14.23 -2.61
CA CYS A 222 -10.22 -14.67 -1.76
C CYS A 222 -10.58 -14.85 -0.28
N GLY A 223 -11.83 -15.24 0.00
CA GLY A 223 -12.36 -15.45 1.35
C GLY A 223 -12.75 -14.17 2.10
N GLN A 224 -12.68 -13.00 1.46
CA GLN A 224 -12.93 -11.70 2.08
C GLN A 224 -13.93 -10.88 1.26
N VAL A 225 -14.53 -9.89 1.90
CA VAL A 225 -15.35 -8.84 1.26
C VAL A 225 -14.54 -7.56 1.29
N HIS A 226 -14.39 -6.93 0.12
CA HIS A 226 -13.66 -5.67 -0.04
C HIS A 226 -14.59 -4.61 -0.62
N THR A 227 -14.46 -3.37 -0.16
CA THR A 227 -15.08 -2.20 -0.79
C THR A 227 -14.03 -1.50 -1.63
N ILE A 228 -14.27 -1.39 -2.93
CA ILE A 228 -13.33 -0.82 -3.89
C ILE A 228 -13.96 0.36 -4.62
N ARG A 229 -13.15 1.24 -5.21
CA ARG A 229 -13.61 2.33 -6.07
C ARG A 229 -12.97 2.21 -7.45
N GLY A 230 -13.72 1.65 -8.40
CA GLY A 230 -13.19 1.26 -9.70
C GLY A 230 -14.27 1.04 -10.74
N TRP A 231 -13.88 1.02 -12.00
CA TRP A 231 -14.79 0.62 -13.07
C TRP A 231 -15.05 -0.88 -13.01
N PRO A 232 -16.31 -1.33 -13.10
CA PRO A 232 -16.64 -2.75 -13.14
C PRO A 232 -16.09 -3.38 -14.43
N CYS A 233 -15.83 -4.68 -14.39
CA CYS A 233 -15.52 -5.47 -15.57
C CYS A 233 -16.62 -5.29 -16.63
N SER A 234 -16.24 -5.00 -17.87
CA SER A 234 -17.18 -4.81 -18.98
C SER A 234 -18.02 -6.05 -19.30
N THR A 235 -17.55 -7.25 -18.90
CA THR A 235 -18.24 -8.52 -19.18
C THR A 235 -19.18 -8.95 -18.06
N CYS A 236 -18.71 -9.00 -16.80
CA CYS A 236 -19.54 -9.45 -15.68
C CYS A 236 -20.18 -8.33 -14.86
N GLY A 237 -19.81 -7.07 -15.07
CA GLY A 237 -20.28 -5.94 -14.27
C GLY A 237 -19.75 -5.92 -12.82
N GLU A 238 -18.87 -6.84 -12.43
CA GLU A 238 -18.29 -6.88 -11.08
C GLU A 238 -16.96 -6.13 -10.99
N GLY A 239 -16.64 -5.64 -9.79
CA GLY A 239 -15.32 -5.11 -9.49
C GLY A 239 -14.20 -6.16 -9.55
N TYR A 240 -12.96 -5.69 -9.73
CA TYR A 240 -11.76 -6.53 -9.72
C TYR A 240 -11.33 -6.79 -8.27
N CYS A 241 -11.03 -8.05 -7.95
CA CYS A 241 -10.56 -8.36 -6.61
C CYS A 241 -9.22 -7.67 -6.35
N PRO A 242 -9.09 -6.96 -5.23
CA PRO A 242 -7.85 -6.26 -4.90
C PRO A 242 -6.63 -7.16 -4.71
N LYS A 243 -6.85 -8.30 -4.05
CA LYS A 243 -5.79 -9.22 -3.65
C LYS A 243 -5.24 -10.05 -4.81
N CYS A 244 -6.07 -10.41 -5.77
CA CYS A 244 -5.67 -11.26 -6.89
C CYS A 244 -5.77 -10.60 -8.26
N GLY A 245 -6.28 -9.37 -8.34
CA GLY A 245 -6.43 -8.59 -9.57
C GLY A 245 -7.48 -9.12 -10.54
N ARG A 246 -8.32 -10.09 -10.14
CA ARG A 246 -9.24 -10.82 -11.03
C ARG A 246 -10.69 -10.45 -10.79
N CYS A 247 -11.47 -10.27 -11.86
CA CYS A 247 -12.92 -10.13 -11.78
C CYS A 247 -13.62 -11.50 -11.69
N ARG A 248 -14.96 -11.57 -11.73
CA ARG A 248 -15.70 -12.84 -11.76
C ARG A 248 -15.34 -13.71 -12.98
N CYS A 249 -15.28 -13.10 -14.17
CA CYS A 249 -14.95 -13.81 -15.41
C CYS A 249 -13.59 -14.47 -15.32
N ASP A 250 -12.55 -13.72 -14.93
CA ASP A 250 -11.19 -14.25 -14.82
C ASP A 250 -11.11 -15.42 -13.83
N ARG A 251 -11.87 -15.35 -12.73
CA ARG A 251 -11.95 -16.43 -11.74
C ARG A 251 -12.66 -17.67 -12.28
N HIS A 252 -13.74 -17.48 -13.04
CA HIS A 252 -14.43 -18.59 -13.71
C HIS A 252 -13.51 -19.25 -14.74
N THR A 253 -12.90 -18.47 -15.62
CA THR A 253 -11.95 -18.98 -16.63
C THR A 253 -10.78 -19.71 -16.00
N ALA A 254 -10.25 -19.22 -14.87
CA ALA A 254 -9.17 -19.90 -14.16
C ALA A 254 -9.61 -21.19 -13.46
N ALA A 255 -10.90 -21.33 -13.11
CA ALA A 255 -11.47 -22.51 -12.48
C ALA A 255 -11.97 -23.56 -13.48
N GLU A 256 -12.19 -23.16 -14.75
CA GLU A 256 -12.66 -24.04 -15.80
C GLU A 256 -11.72 -25.23 -16.04
N LYS A 257 -12.34 -26.40 -16.22
CA LYS A 257 -11.66 -27.65 -16.59
C LYS A 257 -12.14 -28.11 -17.95
N LEU A 258 -11.23 -28.76 -18.67
CA LEU A 258 -11.55 -29.43 -19.93
C LEU A 258 -12.44 -30.66 -19.66
N CYS A 259 -13.49 -30.81 -20.45
CA CYS A 259 -14.24 -32.06 -20.53
C CYS A 259 -13.31 -33.17 -21.05
N ALA A 260 -13.28 -34.30 -20.35
CA ALA A 260 -12.49 -35.49 -20.71
C ALA A 260 -13.12 -36.32 -21.85
N GLY A 261 -14.31 -35.94 -22.32
CA GLY A 261 -14.98 -36.53 -23.47
C GLY A 261 -14.49 -35.95 -24.80
N SER A 262 -15.22 -36.23 -25.87
CA SER A 262 -14.82 -35.85 -27.24
C SER A 262 -14.99 -34.37 -27.58
N CYS A 263 -15.71 -33.58 -26.77
CA CYS A 263 -15.96 -32.17 -27.08
C CYS A 263 -14.81 -31.23 -26.72
N TYR A 264 -13.95 -31.60 -25.76
CA TYR A 264 -12.84 -30.79 -25.24
C TYR A 264 -13.21 -29.32 -24.91
N MET A 265 -14.47 -29.07 -24.55
CA MET A 265 -14.94 -27.75 -24.14
C MET A 265 -14.60 -27.51 -22.66
N ARG A 266 -14.44 -26.24 -22.29
CA ARG A 266 -14.18 -25.81 -20.91
C ARG A 266 -15.47 -25.62 -20.14
N TYR A 267 -15.53 -26.17 -18.94
CA TYR A 267 -16.68 -26.08 -18.04
C TYR A 267 -16.23 -25.78 -16.61
N LEU A 268 -17.08 -25.11 -15.83
CA LEU A 268 -16.88 -25.03 -14.39
C LEU A 268 -16.89 -26.44 -13.78
N PRO A 269 -16.06 -26.72 -12.75
CA PRO A 269 -15.89 -28.07 -12.22
C PRO A 269 -17.19 -28.75 -11.79
N HIS A 270 -18.15 -27.99 -11.27
CA HIS A 270 -19.45 -28.51 -10.82
C HIS A 270 -20.39 -28.93 -11.97
N LEU A 271 -20.10 -28.53 -13.21
CA LEU A 271 -20.85 -28.94 -14.41
C LEU A 271 -20.30 -30.26 -14.99
N LEU A 272 -19.13 -30.70 -14.54
CA LEU A 272 -18.53 -31.97 -14.93
C LEU A 272 -18.87 -33.04 -13.90
N VAL A 273 -19.40 -34.17 -14.34
CA VAL A 273 -19.56 -35.38 -13.51
C VAL A 273 -18.55 -36.39 -14.02
N ASN A 274 -17.65 -36.85 -13.14
CA ASN A 274 -16.50 -37.70 -13.49
C ASN A 274 -15.66 -37.14 -14.66
N GLY A 275 -15.55 -35.80 -14.76
CA GLY A 275 -14.81 -35.14 -15.84
C GLY A 275 -15.57 -34.97 -17.16
N LEU A 276 -16.84 -35.38 -17.23
CA LEU A 276 -17.67 -35.32 -18.45
C LEU A 276 -18.79 -34.27 -18.34
N CYS A 277 -18.94 -33.46 -19.39
CA CYS A 277 -20.08 -32.55 -19.54
C CYS A 277 -21.36 -33.32 -19.90
N GLU A 278 -22.52 -32.68 -19.77
CA GLU A 278 -23.84 -33.30 -20.02
C GLU A 278 -23.94 -33.99 -21.39
N ASN A 279 -23.35 -33.40 -22.45
CA ASN A 279 -23.39 -33.95 -23.81
C ASN A 279 -22.39 -35.08 -24.06
N CYS A 280 -21.42 -35.29 -23.18
CA CYS A 280 -20.40 -36.34 -23.30
C CYS A 280 -20.57 -37.46 -22.26
N ARG A 281 -21.63 -37.40 -21.46
CA ARG A 281 -22.08 -38.51 -20.62
C ARG A 281 -22.89 -39.48 -21.47
#